data_AF-A0A960MVK0-F1
#
_entry.id   AF-A0A960MVK0-F1
#
_cell.length_a   1.000
_cell.length_b   1.000
_cell.length_c   1.000
_cell.angle_alpha   90.00
_cell.angle_beta   90.00
_cell.angle_gamma   90.00
#
_symmetry.space_group_name_H-M   'P 1'
#
loop_
_entity.id
_entity.type
_entity.pdbx_description
1 polymer ?
#
loop_
_entity_poly.entity_id
_entity_poly.type
_entity_poly.pdbx_seq_one_letter_code
_entity_poly.pdbx_strand_id
1 'polypeptide(L)'
;MTATAILRRVGQGFFYTCEVHCPQHVEPIRFVYDCGSKPRTKYLETAVDGYADELSGESLDFFVVSHYDEDHVNGIDRLLSAGVQIDTIFLPYLTPLQRLLIGLRSHDFPGWYADFIENPVRF
;
A
#
# COMPACT_ATOMS: atom_id res chain seq x y z
N MET A 1 -19.36 -1.55 -16.43
CA MET A 1 -18.19 -1.40 -15.53
C MET A 1 -18.28 -0.02 -14.94
N THR A 2 -18.20 0.07 -13.61
CA THR A 2 -18.25 1.33 -12.86
C THR A 2 -17.12 1.32 -11.84
N ALA A 3 -16.49 2.47 -11.62
CA ALA A 3 -15.45 2.62 -10.61
C ALA A 3 -15.82 3.78 -9.68
N THR A 4 -15.73 3.55 -8.38
CA THR A 4 -15.92 4.56 -7.34
C THR A 4 -14.57 4.80 -6.69
N ALA A 5 -14.12 6.04 -6.77
CA ALA A 5 -12.82 6.47 -6.28
C ALA A 5 -13.00 7.59 -5.26
N ILE A 6 -12.42 7.44 -4.08
CA ILE A 6 -12.53 8.40 -2.98
C ILE A 6 -11.14 8.81 -2.52
N LEU A 7 -10.82 10.08 -2.71
CA LEU A 7 -9.68 10.71 -2.05
C LEU A 7 -10.09 11.06 -0.62
N ARG A 8 -9.51 10.36 0.35
CA ARG A 8 -9.80 10.54 1.77
C ARG A 8 -9.11 11.80 2.28
N ARG A 9 -9.83 12.60 3.07
CA ARG A 9 -9.32 13.90 3.57
C ARG A 9 -8.39 13.68 4.75
N VAL A 10 -7.09 13.55 4.48
CA VAL A 10 -6.08 13.21 5.50
C VAL A 10 -5.13 14.37 5.84
N GLY A 11 -5.17 15.47 5.08
CA GLY A 11 -4.26 16.61 5.24
C GLY A 11 -3.15 16.61 4.20
N GLN A 12 -1.92 16.89 4.60
CA GLN A 12 -0.74 16.78 3.73
C GLN A 12 -0.29 15.33 3.67
N GLY A 13 -0.68 14.62 2.62
CA GLY A 13 -0.34 13.22 2.37
C GLY A 13 -1.30 12.63 1.35
N PHE A 14 -1.34 11.30 1.28
CA PHE A 14 -2.21 10.61 0.34
C PHE A 14 -2.88 9.39 0.97
N PHE A 15 -4.19 9.30 0.75
CA PHE A 15 -4.98 8.11 1.07
C PHE A 15 -6.15 8.04 0.10
N TYR A 16 -6.09 7.09 -0.82
CA TYR A 16 -7.06 6.94 -1.90
C TYR A 16 -7.61 5.52 -1.90
N THR A 17 -8.94 5.40 -1.90
CA THR A 17 -9.64 4.10 -1.88
C THR A 17 -10.46 3.97 -3.15
N CYS A 18 -10.50 2.79 -3.74
CA CYS A 18 -11.23 2.55 -4.97
C CYS A 18 -11.94 1.19 -4.96
N GLU A 19 -13.14 1.17 -5.52
CA GLU A 19 -13.89 -0.04 -5.83
C GLU A 19 -14.27 -0.06 -7.30
N VAL A 20 -14.01 -1.19 -7.97
CA VAL A 20 -14.30 -1.39 -9.39
C VAL A 20 -15.30 -2.53 -9.53
N HIS A 21 -16.52 -2.19 -9.94
CA HIS A 21 -17.57 -3.16 -10.23
C HIS A 21 -17.54 -3.57 -11.71
N CYS A 22 -17.24 -4.84 -11.92
CA CYS A 22 -17.21 -5.47 -13.24
C CYS A 22 -18.46 -6.35 -13.41
N PRO A 23 -19.21 -6.26 -14.53
CA PRO A 23 -20.37 -7.12 -14.77
C PRO A 23 -20.07 -8.63 -14.72
N GLN A 24 -18.80 -9.00 -14.94
CA GLN A 24 -18.32 -10.38 -14.97
C GLN A 24 -17.83 -10.89 -13.60
N HIS A 25 -17.82 -10.05 -12.57
CA HIS A 25 -17.37 -10.41 -11.22
C HIS A 25 -18.46 -10.09 -10.19
N VAL A 26 -18.68 -11.01 -9.27
CA VAL A 26 -19.72 -10.88 -8.24
C VAL A 26 -19.30 -9.83 -7.21
N GLU A 27 -18.07 -9.95 -6.72
CA GLU A 27 -17.46 -8.98 -5.81
C GLU A 27 -16.71 -7.89 -6.60
N PRO A 28 -16.73 -6.64 -6.13
CA PRO A 28 -15.92 -5.59 -6.72
C PRO A 28 -14.44 -5.81 -6.39
N ILE A 29 -13.58 -5.32 -7.28
CA ILE A 29 -12.14 -5.24 -7.02
C ILE A 29 -11.90 -4.01 -6.15
N ARG A 30 -11.27 -4.18 -5.00
CA ARG A 30 -10.98 -3.13 -4.02
C ARG A 30 -9.49 -2.88 -3.92
N PHE A 31 -9.13 -1.60 -3.97
CA PHE A 31 -7.75 -1.23 -3.72
C PHE A 31 -7.57 0.08 -2.99
N VAL A 32 -6.43 0.18 -2.33
CA VAL A 32 -5.94 1.39 -1.69
C VAL A 32 -4.65 1.84 -2.38
N TYR A 33 -4.49 3.15 -2.53
CA TYR A 33 -3.27 3.78 -2.99
C TYR A 33 -2.79 4.77 -1.93
N ASP A 34 -1.65 4.45 -1.32
CA ASP A 34 -1.10 5.06 -0.10
C ASP A 34 -2.07 5.13 1.08
N CYS A 35 -1.53 5.36 2.27
CA CYS A 35 -2.29 5.62 3.49
C CYS A 35 -1.40 6.40 4.46
N GLY A 36 -1.41 7.73 4.36
CA GLY A 36 -0.60 8.55 5.24
C GLY A 36 -0.94 10.04 5.27
N SER A 37 -0.32 10.74 6.21
CA SER A 37 -0.34 12.20 6.35
C SER A 37 0.80 12.68 7.24
N LYS A 38 1.38 13.85 6.94
CA LYS A 38 2.40 14.51 7.76
C LYS A 38 1.99 15.95 8.11
N PRO A 39 1.85 16.30 9.40
CA PRO A 39 1.98 15.40 10.55
C PRO A 39 0.87 14.33 10.56
N ARG A 40 1.08 13.21 11.26
CA ARG A 40 0.00 12.23 11.49
C ARG A 40 -1.14 12.93 12.23
N THR A 41 -2.32 12.99 11.62
CA THR A 41 -3.46 13.75 12.16
C THR A 41 -4.61 12.84 12.56
N LYS A 42 -5.50 13.36 13.42
CA LYS A 42 -6.81 12.74 13.68
C LYS A 42 -7.65 12.53 12.42
N TYR A 43 -7.43 13.34 11.37
CA TYR A 43 -8.16 13.20 10.11
C TYR A 43 -7.73 11.95 9.35
N LEU A 44 -6.44 11.61 9.38
CA LEU A 44 -5.96 10.32 8.88
C LEU A 44 -6.60 9.17 9.66
N GLU A 45 -6.56 9.23 10.99
CA GLU A 45 -7.12 8.16 11.83
C GLU A 45 -8.61 7.95 11.58
N THR A 46 -9.41 9.03 11.59
CA THR A 46 -10.85 8.97 11.28
C THR A 46 -11.11 8.44 9.87
N ALA A 47 -10.29 8.81 8.89
CA ALA A 47 -10.45 8.32 7.53
C ALA A 47 -10.15 6.82 7.42
N VAL A 48 -9.11 6.34 8.11
CA VAL A 48 -8.72 4.92 8.13
C VAL A 48 -9.77 4.08 8.83
N ASP A 49 -10.23 4.52 10.01
CA ASP A 49 -11.27 3.80 10.75
C ASP A 49 -12.58 3.76 9.96
N GLY A 50 -13.00 4.91 9.40
CA GLY A 50 -14.21 4.98 8.57
C GLY A 50 -14.13 4.08 7.33
N TYR A 51 -12.95 3.97 6.71
CA TYR A 51 -12.78 3.05 5.59
C TYR A 51 -12.79 1.57 6.01
N ALA A 52 -12.17 1.24 7.15
CA ALA A 52 -12.21 -0.12 7.69
C ALA A 52 -13.65 -0.53 8.02
N ASP A 53 -14.46 0.38 8.57
CA ASP A 53 -15.89 0.16 8.80
C ASP A 53 -16.66 0.00 7.48
N GLU A 54 -16.37 0.82 6.46
CA GLU A 54 -16.98 0.71 5.13
C GLU A 54 -16.70 -0.65 4.47
N LEU A 55 -15.49 -1.20 4.63
CA LEU A 55 -15.15 -2.54 4.15
C LEU A 55 -15.95 -3.64 4.83
N SER A 56 -16.52 -3.41 6.02
CA SER A 56 -17.38 -4.39 6.72
C SER A 56 -16.75 -5.79 6.87
N GLY A 57 -15.42 -5.85 7.01
CA GLY A 57 -14.65 -7.10 7.12
C GLY A 57 -14.26 -7.76 5.80
N GLU A 58 -14.59 -7.16 4.66
CA GLU A 58 -14.12 -7.58 3.35
C GLU A 58 -12.63 -7.28 3.14
N SER A 59 -11.97 -8.02 2.25
CA SER A 59 -10.54 -7.85 1.95
C SER A 59 -10.29 -6.81 0.87
N LEU A 60 -9.05 -6.30 0.85
CA LEU A 60 -8.49 -5.53 -0.26
C LEU A 60 -7.78 -6.47 -1.23
N ASP A 61 -8.14 -6.44 -2.50
CA ASP A 61 -7.42 -7.19 -3.54
C ASP A 61 -5.98 -6.70 -3.67
N PHE A 62 -5.79 -5.38 -3.64
CA PHE A 62 -4.45 -4.83 -3.61
C PHE A 62 -4.27 -3.50 -2.89
N PHE A 63 -3.08 -3.31 -2.34
CA PHE A 63 -2.61 -2.06 -1.77
C PHE A 63 -1.38 -1.59 -2.53
N VAL A 64 -1.36 -0.33 -2.97
CA VAL A 64 -0.23 0.26 -3.68
C VAL A 64 0.45 1.28 -2.79
N VAL A 65 1.76 1.15 -2.60
CA VAL A 65 2.61 2.18 -2.00
C VAL A 65 3.37 2.89 -3.13
N SER A 66 3.21 4.20 -3.23
CA SER A 66 3.87 5.01 -4.25
C SER A 66 5.33 5.32 -3.92
N HIS A 67 5.62 5.60 -2.66
CA HIS A 67 6.96 5.75 -2.06
C HIS A 67 6.87 5.64 -0.54
N TYR A 68 8.02 5.52 0.13
CA TYR A 68 8.09 5.21 1.56
C TYR A 68 8.15 6.44 2.47
N ASP A 69 7.85 7.63 1.96
CA ASP A 69 7.83 8.82 2.82
C ASP A 69 6.67 8.74 3.81
N GLU A 70 6.91 9.31 4.99
CA GLU A 70 6.02 9.18 6.14
C GLU A 70 4.57 9.62 5.85
N ASP A 71 4.37 10.68 5.05
CA ASP A 71 3.07 11.18 4.61
C ASP A 71 2.29 10.26 3.66
N HIS A 72 2.87 9.13 3.26
CA HIS A 72 2.23 8.15 2.38
C HIS A 72 2.01 6.79 3.04
N VAL A 73 2.69 6.50 4.16
CA VAL A 73 2.68 5.14 4.75
C VAL A 73 2.32 5.08 6.22
N ASN A 74 2.30 6.21 6.93
CA ASN A 74 2.16 6.23 8.39
C ASN A 74 0.74 5.97 8.93
N GLY A 75 -0.23 5.62 8.08
CA GLY A 75 -1.55 5.12 8.45
C GLY A 75 -1.78 3.64 8.16
N ILE A 76 -0.83 2.96 7.49
CA ILE A 76 -0.93 1.54 7.14
C ILE A 76 -1.03 0.66 8.40
N ASP A 77 -0.26 0.99 9.44
CA ASP A 77 -0.29 0.32 10.74
C ASP A 77 -1.70 0.30 11.35
N ARG A 78 -2.41 1.42 11.26
CA ARG A 78 -3.77 1.54 11.79
C ARG A 78 -4.77 0.76 10.94
N LEU A 79 -4.64 0.81 9.61
CA LEU A 79 -5.49 0.05 8.69
C LEU A 79 -5.42 -1.46 8.98
N LEU A 80 -4.20 -1.99 9.17
CA LEU A 80 -3.98 -3.39 9.52
C LEU A 80 -4.48 -3.72 10.93
N SER A 81 -4.27 -2.81 11.89
CA SER A 81 -4.75 -2.99 13.27
C SER A 81 -6.28 -2.99 13.38
N ALA A 82 -6.98 -2.35 12.43
CA ALA A 82 -8.43 -2.40 12.30
C ALA A 82 -8.95 -3.74 11.70
N GLY A 83 -8.04 -4.67 11.35
CA GLY A 83 -8.40 -6.01 10.88
C GLY A 83 -8.54 -6.14 9.36
N VAL A 84 -8.25 -5.08 8.60
CA VAL A 84 -8.30 -5.11 7.13
C VAL A 84 -7.29 -6.11 6.57
N GLN A 85 -7.79 -7.09 5.83
CA GLN A 85 -6.96 -8.08 5.13
C GLN A 85 -6.59 -7.55 3.74
N ILE A 86 -5.36 -7.81 3.30
CA ILE A 86 -4.83 -7.35 2.01
C ILE A 86 -4.23 -8.54 1.27
N ASP A 87 -4.72 -8.82 0.07
CA ASP A 87 -4.29 -9.98 -0.71
C ASP A 87 -2.94 -9.74 -1.40
N THR A 88 -2.76 -8.57 -2.02
CA THR A 88 -1.51 -8.20 -2.72
C THR A 88 -1.03 -6.82 -2.34
N ILE A 89 0.28 -6.63 -2.14
CA ILE A 89 0.87 -5.30 -1.94
C ILE A 89 1.85 -5.00 -3.08
N PHE A 90 1.60 -3.90 -3.79
CA PHE A 90 2.51 -3.33 -4.77
C PHE A 90 3.40 -2.29 -4.10
N LEU A 91 4.70 -2.53 -4.15
CA LEU A 91 5.71 -1.64 -3.58
C LEU A 91 6.48 -0.92 -4.70
N PRO A 92 6.99 0.29 -4.44
CA PRO A 92 7.75 1.02 -5.44
C PRO A 92 9.06 0.31 -5.74
N TYR A 93 9.39 0.23 -7.02
CA TYR A 93 10.63 -0.37 -7.48
C TYR A 93 11.81 0.51 -7.09
N LEU A 94 12.69 -0.02 -6.23
CA LEU A 94 13.86 0.71 -5.76
C LEU A 94 14.89 0.87 -6.87
N THR A 95 15.59 2.01 -6.89
CA THR A 95 16.68 2.26 -7.83
C THR A 95 17.83 1.26 -7.66
N PRO A 96 18.66 1.01 -8.69
CA PRO A 96 19.85 0.17 -8.55
C PRO A 96 20.76 0.60 -7.40
N LEU A 97 20.91 1.91 -7.16
CA LEU A 97 21.68 2.41 -6.02
C LEU A 97 21.01 2.07 -4.68
N GLN A 98 19.69 2.24 -4.55
CA GLN A 98 18.98 1.86 -3.33
C GLN A 98 19.05 0.35 -3.08
N ARG A 99 18.92 -0.47 -4.14
CA ARG A 99 19.11 -1.93 -4.04
C ARG A 99 20.54 -2.29 -3.68
N LEU A 100 21.53 -1.62 -4.27
CA LEU A 100 22.95 -1.80 -3.92
C LEU A 100 23.22 -1.43 -2.46
N LEU A 101 22.66 -0.31 -1.98
CA LEU A 101 22.78 0.12 -0.58
C LEU A 101 22.14 -0.89 0.38
N ILE A 102 21.02 -1.50 0.00
CA ILE A 102 20.39 -2.59 0.76
C ILE A 102 21.30 -3.81 0.76
N GLY A 103 21.81 -4.20 -0.41
CA GLY A 103 22.79 -5.26 -0.56
C GLY A 103 23.95 -5.05 0.41
N LEU A 104 24.69 -3.96 0.29
CA LEU A 104 25.89 -3.67 1.10
C LEU A 104 25.69 -3.71 2.63
N ARG A 105 24.44 -3.68 3.12
CA ARG A 105 24.11 -3.78 4.55
C ARG A 105 23.87 -5.23 5.03
N SER A 106 23.62 -6.16 4.12
CA SER A 106 23.35 -7.57 4.45
C SER A 106 24.64 -8.30 4.84
N HIS A 107 24.63 -8.99 6.00
CA HIS A 107 25.80 -9.71 6.52
C HIS A 107 26.06 -11.05 5.82
N ASP A 108 25.02 -11.68 5.26
CA ASP A 108 25.09 -12.88 4.44
C ASP A 108 24.60 -12.58 3.02
N PHE A 109 25.40 -12.97 2.03
CA PHE A 109 25.17 -12.71 0.60
C PHE A 109 25.13 -14.01 -0.21
N PRO A 110 24.04 -14.80 -0.10
CA PRO A 110 23.88 -15.97 -0.96
C PRO A 110 23.72 -15.52 -2.43
N GLY A 111 24.20 -16.33 -3.37
CA GLY A 111 24.23 -15.98 -4.80
C GLY A 111 22.87 -15.52 -5.36
N TRP A 112 21.78 -16.20 -4.99
CA TRP A 112 20.43 -15.82 -5.41
C TRP A 112 20.03 -14.41 -4.96
N TYR A 113 20.53 -13.96 -3.81
CA TYR A 113 20.22 -12.63 -3.29
C TYR A 113 21.00 -11.54 -4.03
N ALA A 114 22.24 -11.83 -4.45
CA ALA A 114 23.00 -10.93 -5.31
C ALA A 114 22.30 -10.75 -6.68
N ASP A 115 21.84 -11.85 -7.28
CA ASP A 115 21.10 -11.85 -8.55
C ASP A 115 19.78 -11.06 -8.43
N PHE A 116 19.06 -11.24 -7.32
CA PHE A 116 17.83 -10.50 -7.03
C PHE A 116 18.08 -9.00 -6.82
N ILE A 117 19.15 -8.61 -6.11
CA ILE A 117 19.50 -7.20 -5.90
C ILE A 117 19.92 -6.53 -7.22
N GLU A 118 20.63 -7.25 -8.08
CA GLU A 118 21.00 -6.79 -9.41
C GLU A 118 19.74 -6.54 -10.27
N ASN A 119 18.91 -7.57 -10.43
CA ASN A 119 17.73 -7.51 -11.28
C ASN A 119 16.55 -8.31 -10.71
N PRO A 120 15.74 -7.68 -9.85
CA PRO A 120 14.61 -8.34 -9.21
C PRO A 120 13.43 -8.62 -10.16
N VAL A 121 13.43 -8.09 -11.39
CA VAL A 121 12.39 -8.39 -12.41
C VAL A 121 12.62 -9.77 -13.05
N ARG A 122 13.79 -10.37 -12.86
CA ARG A 122 14.10 -11.72 -13.36
C ARG A 122 13.62 -12.85 -12.46
N PHE A 123 13.05 -12.51 -11.31
CA PHE A 123 12.54 -13.41 -10.28
C PHE A 123 11.02 -13.31 -10.21
#